data_AF-A0A536WRN6-F1
#
_entry.id   AF-A0A536WRN6-F1
#
_cell.length_a   1.000
_cell.length_b   1.000
_cell.length_c   1.000
_cell.angle_alpha   90.00
_cell.angle_beta   90.00
_cell.angle_gamma   90.00
#
_symmetry.space_group_name_H-M   'P 1'
#
loop_
_entity.id
_entity.type
_entity.pdbx_description
1 polymer ?
#
loop_
_entity_poly.entity_id
_entity_poly.type
_entity_poly.pdbx_seq_one_letter_code
_entity_poly.pdbx_strand_id
1 'polypeptide(L)'
;MRWPLASHIEGFAAQLFREGYAPNTVRAKCDVLADLSRWLERRGLPLSALAESRLKHFQAARRRRGEARRGDPATGEQLLAYLRNRDDIAAAVQKIDETPAACLTREYEEFLR
;
A
#
# COMPACT_ATOMS: atom_id res chain seq x y z
N MET A 1 16.90 -9.36 13.95
CA MET A 1 16.20 -8.87 12.73
C MET A 1 15.03 -8.03 13.18
N ARG A 2 15.05 -6.73 12.86
CA ARG A 2 13.99 -5.78 13.24
C ARG A 2 13.13 -5.59 12.00
N TRP A 3 12.01 -6.29 11.94
CA TRP A 3 11.06 -6.18 10.84
C TRP A 3 10.45 -4.76 10.85
N PRO A 4 10.74 -3.91 9.85
CA PRO A 4 10.39 -2.49 9.90
C PRO A 4 8.90 -2.21 10.07
N LEU A 5 8.04 -3.14 9.66
CA LEU A 5 6.58 -3.00 9.76
C LEU A 5 5.96 -3.76 10.94
N ALA A 6 6.71 -4.54 11.73
CA ALA A 6 6.12 -5.43 12.74
C ALA A 6 5.26 -4.69 13.77
N SER A 7 5.70 -3.53 14.23
CA SER A 7 4.95 -2.66 15.17
C SER A 7 3.69 -2.04 14.56
N HIS A 8 3.54 -2.07 13.23
CA HIS A 8 2.43 -1.44 12.51
C HIS A 8 1.35 -2.46 12.09
N ILE A 9 1.66 -3.77 12.09
CA ILE A 9 0.73 -4.81 11.64
C ILE A 9 -0.56 -4.81 12.46
N GLU A 10 -0.45 -4.82 13.79
CA GLU A 10 -1.62 -4.86 14.68
C GLU A 10 -2.47 -3.59 14.57
N GLY A 11 -1.83 -2.40 14.54
CA GLY A 11 -2.53 -1.13 14.41
C GLY A 11 -3.23 -0.98 13.06
N PHE A 12 -2.59 -1.45 11.98
CA PHE A 12 -3.20 -1.48 10.65
C PHE A 12 -4.36 -2.46 10.57
N ALA A 13 -4.22 -3.66 11.14
CA ALA A 13 -5.31 -4.63 11.21
C ALA A 13 -6.52 -4.08 11.98
N ALA A 14 -6.29 -3.44 13.13
CA ALA A 14 -7.33 -2.79 13.91
C ALA A 14 -8.03 -1.67 13.13
N GLN A 15 -7.28 -0.87 12.36
CA GLN A 15 -7.89 0.14 11.50
C GLN A 15 -8.78 -0.49 10.42
N LEU A 16 -8.31 -1.52 9.72
CA LEU A 16 -9.10 -2.20 8.69
C LEU A 16 -10.39 -2.81 9.27
N PHE A 17 -10.34 -3.37 10.48
CA PHE A 17 -11.56 -3.83 11.16
C PHE A 17 -12.55 -2.69 11.41
N ARG A 18 -12.08 -1.51 11.85
CA ARG A 18 -12.93 -0.33 12.04
C ARG A 18 -13.52 0.20 10.73
N GLU A 19 -12.79 0.07 9.62
CA GLU A 19 -13.25 0.43 8.28
C GLU A 19 -14.25 -0.60 7.70
N GLY A 20 -14.57 -1.68 8.43
CA GLY A 20 -15.57 -2.67 8.03
C GLY A 20 -15.05 -3.79 7.13
N TYR A 21 -13.73 -3.96 7.02
CA TYR A 21 -13.15 -5.06 6.24
C TYR A 21 -13.40 -6.42 6.90
N ALA A 22 -13.76 -7.41 6.07
CA ALA A 22 -13.92 -8.78 6.51
C ALA A 22 -12.60 -9.37 7.05
N PRO A 23 -12.62 -10.25 8.08
CA PRO A 23 -11.40 -10.81 8.68
C PRO A 23 -10.43 -11.46 7.68
N ASN A 24 -10.95 -12.17 6.68
CA ASN A 24 -10.12 -12.77 5.63
C ASN A 24 -9.40 -11.73 4.77
N THR A 25 -10.04 -10.60 4.50
CA THR A 25 -9.42 -9.47 3.79
C THR A 25 -8.36 -8.80 4.64
N VAL A 26 -8.62 -8.62 5.94
CA VAL A 26 -7.62 -8.08 6.89
C VAL A 26 -6.38 -8.97 6.91
N ARG A 27 -6.55 -10.28 7.04
CA ARG A 27 -5.44 -11.25 7.02
C ARG A 27 -4.65 -11.17 5.71
N ALA A 28 -5.34 -11.18 4.57
CA ALA A 28 -4.68 -11.09 3.26
C ALA A 28 -3.87 -9.79 3.11
N LYS A 29 -4.36 -8.66 3.65
CA LYS A 29 -3.63 -7.40 3.66
C LYS A 29 -2.41 -7.45 4.60
N CYS A 30 -2.54 -8.09 5.77
CA CYS A 30 -1.43 -8.29 6.71
C CYS A 30 -0.31 -9.15 6.09
N ASP A 31 -0.64 -10.16 5.30
CA ASP A 31 0.35 -10.95 4.57
C ASP A 31 1.16 -10.09 3.59
N VAL A 32 0.49 -9.15 2.88
CA VAL A 32 1.17 -8.18 2.00
C VAL A 32 2.13 -7.28 2.78
N LEU A 33 1.75 -6.84 3.98
CA LEU A 33 2.62 -6.06 4.87
C LEU A 33 3.86 -6.87 5.32
N ALA A 34 3.67 -8.14 5.68
CA ALA A 34 4.78 -9.02 6.04
C ALA A 34 5.77 -9.19 4.88
N ASP A 35 5.26 -9.36 3.65
CA ASP A 35 6.10 -9.45 2.45
C ASP A 35 6.84 -8.14 2.15
N LEU A 36 6.18 -7.00 2.34
CA LEU A 36 6.80 -5.69 2.21
C LEU A 36 7.90 -5.48 3.24
N SER A 37 7.67 -5.87 4.49
CA SER A 37 8.67 -5.80 5.57
C SER A 37 9.94 -6.57 5.20
N ARG A 38 9.78 -7.81 4.74
CA ARG A 38 10.90 -8.64 4.27
C ARG A 38 11.59 -8.02 3.06
N TRP A 39 10.83 -7.40 2.15
CA TRP A 39 11.39 -6.74 0.98
C TRP A 39 12.21 -5.49 1.33
N LEU A 40 11.79 -4.72 2.34
CA LEU A 40 12.54 -3.58 2.89
C LEU A 40 13.84 -4.05 3.55
N GLU A 41 13.77 -5.06 4.43
CA GLU A 41 14.96 -5.65 5.06
C GLU A 41 15.99 -6.11 4.03
N ARG A 42 15.56 -6.88 3.02
CA ARG A 42 16.45 -7.38 1.96
C ARG A 42 17.13 -6.27 1.14
N ARG A 43 16.56 -5.06 1.15
CA ARG A 43 17.10 -3.90 0.42
C ARG A 43 17.81 -2.90 1.34
N GLY A 44 17.88 -3.16 2.64
CA GLY A 44 18.44 -2.24 3.63
C GLY A 44 17.70 -0.91 3.69
N LEU A 45 16.40 -0.89 3.34
CA LEU A 45 15.60 0.33 3.31
C LEU A 45 14.90 0.54 4.66
N PRO A 46 15.01 1.74 5.27
CA PRO A 46 14.26 2.07 6.46
C PRO A 46 12.77 2.27 6.12
N LEU A 47 11.90 2.18 7.14
CA LEU A 47 10.46 2.46 6.99
C LEU A 47 10.20 3.86 6.43
N SER A 48 10.98 4.86 6.88
CA SER A 48 10.87 6.26 6.44
C SER A 48 11.15 6.48 4.96
N ALA A 49 11.83 5.54 4.29
CA ALA A 49 12.06 5.59 2.85
C ALA A 49 10.85 5.08 2.03
N LEU A 50 9.80 4.58 2.70
CA LEU A 50 8.60 4.09 2.05
C LEU A 50 7.80 5.26 1.47
N ALA A 51 7.53 5.18 0.17
CA ALA A 51 6.74 6.13 -0.60
C ALA A 51 6.13 5.40 -1.80
N GLU A 52 5.31 6.09 -2.59
CA GLU A 52 4.63 5.57 -3.77
C GLU A 52 5.61 4.90 -4.75
N SER A 53 6.78 5.50 -4.97
CA SER A 53 7.82 4.95 -5.86
C SER A 53 8.36 3.61 -5.36
N ARG A 54 8.61 3.48 -4.05
CA ARG A 54 9.06 2.22 -3.43
C ARG A 54 7.97 1.17 -3.44
N LEU A 55 6.71 1.58 -3.22
CA LEU A 55 5.57 0.67 -3.30
C LEU A 55 5.39 0.12 -4.73
N LYS A 56 5.54 0.95 -5.77
CA LYS A 56 5.56 0.51 -7.17
C LYS A 56 6.66 -0.52 -7.43
N HIS A 57 7.87 -0.29 -6.90
CA HIS A 57 8.97 -1.25 -7.02
C HIS A 57 8.68 -2.57 -6.28
N PHE A 58 8.03 -2.52 -5.12
CA PHE A 58 7.62 -3.71 -4.39
C PHE A 58 6.58 -4.51 -5.18
N GLN A 59 5.54 -3.85 -5.70
CA GLN A 59 4.52 -4.49 -6.53
C GLN A 59 5.11 -5.10 -7.81
N ALA A 60 6.06 -4.44 -8.46
CA ALA A 60 6.77 -4.98 -9.61
C ALA A 60 7.58 -6.24 -9.23
N ALA A 61 8.24 -6.24 -8.08
CA ALA A 61 8.97 -7.40 -7.59
C ALA A 61 8.04 -8.58 -7.27
N ARG A 62 6.86 -8.32 -6.71
CA ARG A 62 5.82 -9.32 -6.40
C ARG A 62 5.19 -9.89 -7.68
N ARG A 63 4.92 -9.05 -8.68
CA ARG A 63 4.47 -9.45 -10.03
C ARG A 63 5.45 -10.43 -10.69
N ARG A 64 6.75 -10.15 -10.63
CA ARG A 64 7.79 -11.03 -11.18
C ARG A 64 7.87 -12.40 -10.52
N ARG A 65 7.38 -12.53 -9.27
CA ARG A 65 7.30 -13.80 -8.53
C ARG A 65 5.98 -14.55 -8.73
N GLY A 66 5.03 -13.98 -9.46
CA GLY A 66 3.68 -14.55 -9.62
C GLY A 66 2.77 -14.37 -8.40
N GLU A 67 3.16 -13.53 -7.43
CA GLU A 67 2.47 -13.37 -6.14
C GLU A 67 1.52 -12.15 -6.14
N ALA A 68 1.38 -11.45 -7.25
CA ALA A 68 0.60 -10.22 -7.35
C ALA A 68 -0.90 -10.49 -7.42
N ARG A 69 -1.67 -9.81 -6.57
CA ARG A 69 -3.13 -9.84 -6.56
C ARG A 69 -3.69 -8.49 -7.03
N ARG A 70 -4.89 -8.50 -7.61
CA ARG A 70 -5.57 -7.28 -8.09
C ARG A 70 -5.73 -6.20 -7.00
N GLY A 71 -5.86 -6.59 -5.72
CA GLY A 71 -6.02 -5.67 -4.59
C GLY A 71 -4.72 -5.16 -3.95
N ASP A 72 -3.55 -5.58 -4.41
CA ASP A 72 -2.26 -5.18 -3.83
C ASP A 72 -1.98 -3.67 -3.97
N PRO A 73 -2.32 -2.99 -5.08
CA PRO A 73 -2.12 -1.55 -5.20
C PRO A 73 -2.90 -0.75 -4.16
N ALA A 74 -4.20 -1.00 -4.04
CA ALA A 74 -5.07 -0.33 -3.06
C ALA A 74 -4.61 -0.61 -1.62
N THR A 75 -4.16 -1.83 -1.33
CA THR A 75 -3.61 -2.18 -0.01
C THR A 75 -2.37 -1.37 0.34
N GLY A 76 -1.49 -1.15 -0.64
CA GLY A 76 -0.29 -0.34 -0.44
C GLY A 76 -0.59 1.14 -0.25
N GLU A 77 -1.58 1.68 -0.95
CA GLU A 77 -2.04 3.07 -0.76
C GLU A 77 -2.66 3.28 0.63
N GLN A 78 -3.50 2.35 1.09
CA GLN A 78 -4.04 2.38 2.45
C GLN A 78 -2.94 2.30 3.51
N LEU A 79 -1.89 1.52 3.28
CA LEU A 79 -0.74 1.47 4.18
C LEU A 79 0.00 2.81 4.24
N LEU A 80 0.24 3.46 3.09
CA LEU A 80 0.88 4.78 3.08
C LEU A 80 0.04 5.82 3.83
N ALA A 81 -1.28 5.81 3.65
CA ALA A 81 -2.19 6.67 4.39
C ALA A 81 -2.12 6.41 5.90
N TYR A 82 -2.15 5.13 6.31
CA TYR A 82 -2.02 4.72 7.71
C TYR A 82 -0.71 5.22 8.34
N LEU A 83 0.42 5.06 7.65
CA LEU A 83 1.73 5.47 8.16
C LEU A 83 1.88 7.01 8.21
N ARG A 84 1.30 7.73 7.25
CA ARG A 84 1.30 9.20 7.24
C ARG A 84 0.48 9.80 8.36
N ASN A 85 -0.69 9.22 8.66
CA ASN A 85 -1.53 9.65 9.78
C ASN A 85 -0.87 9.49 11.15
N ARG A 86 0.27 8.78 11.22
CA ARG A 86 1.06 8.54 12.42
C ARG A 86 2.42 9.23 12.40
N ASP A 87 2.68 10.04 11.36
CA ASP A 87 3.97 10.71 11.12
C ASP A 87 5.18 9.75 10.98
N ASP A 88 4.92 8.46 10.69
CA ASP A 88 5.96 7.43 10.56
C ASP A 88 6.74 7.56 9.24
N ILE A 89 6.13 8.18 8.22
CA ILE A 89 6.71 8.46 6.91
C ILE A 89 6.36 9.89 6.48
N ALA A 90 7.17 10.46 5.58
CA ALA A 90 6.89 11.77 5.03
C ALA A 90 5.52 11.82 4.31
N ALA A 91 4.90 13.01 4.36
CA ALA A 91 3.70 13.31 3.60
C ALA A 91 3.92 12.99 2.10
N ALA A 92 2.83 12.69 1.40
CA ALA A 92 2.91 12.52 -0.04
C ALA A 92 3.56 13.75 -0.65
N VAL A 93 4.64 13.58 -1.41
CA VAL A 93 5.05 14.62 -2.34
C VAL A 93 3.88 14.71 -3.31
N GLN A 94 3.04 15.73 -3.15
CA GLN A 94 2.03 16.06 -4.15
C GLN A 94 2.81 16.39 -5.42
N LYS A 95 3.03 15.39 -6.25
CA LYS A 95 3.16 15.61 -7.68
C LYS A 95 1.80 16.18 -8.06
N ILE A 96 1.73 17.50 -8.14
CA ILE A 96 0.77 18.20 -8.99
C ILE A 96 1.15 17.76 -10.43
N ASP A 97 0.84 16.52 -10.75
CA ASP A 97 0.70 16.05 -12.11
C ASP A 97 -0.81 16.07 -12.34
N GLU A 98 -1.24 16.86 -13.32
CA GLU A 98 -2.59 16.90 -13.87
C GLU A 98 -3.14 15.45 -13.93
N THR A 99 -4.07 15.17 -13.03
CA THR A 99 -4.33 13.82 -12.52
C THR A 99 -4.86 12.85 -13.60
N PRO A 100 -4.42 11.59 -13.62
CA PRO A 100 -5.11 10.48 -14.30
C PRO A 100 -6.55 10.24 -13.82
N ALA A 101 -6.95 10.88 -12.71
CA ALA A 101 -8.34 10.93 -12.25
C ALA A 101 -9.28 11.61 -13.26
N ALA A 102 -8.76 12.44 -14.19
CA ALA A 102 -9.55 12.99 -15.29
C ALA A 102 -9.89 11.94 -16.38
N CYS A 103 -9.13 10.84 -16.48
CA CYS A 103 -9.41 9.78 -17.46
C CYS A 103 -10.48 8.79 -16.96
N LEU A 104 -10.59 8.56 -15.65
CA LEU A 104 -11.59 7.64 -15.09
C LEU A 104 -13.03 8.16 -15.17
N THR A 105 -13.22 9.48 -15.27
CA THR A 105 -14.56 10.06 -15.49
C THR A 105 -15.04 9.84 -16.92
N ARG A 106 -14.13 9.87 -17.91
CA ARG A 106 -14.49 9.76 -19.33
C ARG A 106 -14.93 8.34 -19.73
N GLU A 107 -14.28 7.31 -19.18
CA GLU A 107 -14.68 5.91 -19.42
C GLU A 107 -16.02 5.56 -18.74
N TYR A 108 -16.37 6.20 -17.62
CA TYR A 108 -17.66 5.98 -16.95
C TYR A 108 -18.82 6.69 -17.67
N GLU A 109 -18.56 7.88 -18.24
CA GLU A 109 -19.55 8.63 -19.04
C GLU A 109 -19.87 7.95 -20.38
N GLU A 110 -18.89 7.31 -21.04
CA GLU A 110 -19.12 6.56 -22.28
C GLU A 110 -19.92 5.26 -22.09
N PHE A 111 -19.86 4.65 -20.90
CA PHE A 111 -20.62 3.44 -20.57
C PHE A 111 -22.11 3.71 -20.25
N LEU A 112 -22.46 4.97 -19.95
CA LEU A 112 -23.83 5.39 -19.62
C LEU A 112 -24.56 6.07 -20.79
N ARG A 113 -23.99 6.01 -22.00
CA ARG A 113 -24.63 6.44 -23.25
C ARG A 113 -25.14 5.23 -24.03
#